data_AF-A0A9D5RFG7-F1
#
_entry.id   AF-A0A9D5RFG7-F1
#
_cell.length_a   1.000
_cell.length_b   1.000
_cell.length_c   1.000
_cell.angle_alpha   90.00
_cell.angle_beta   90.00
_cell.angle_gamma   90.00
#
_symmetry.space_group_name_H-M   'P 1'
#
loop_
_entity.id
_entity.type
_entity.pdbx_description
1 polymer ?
#
loop_
_entity_poly.entity_id
_entity_poly.type
_entity_poly.pdbx_seq_one_letter_code
_entity_poly.pdbx_strand_id
1 'polypeptide(L)'
;MKRIMLVGTIGCGKTTLCQAINGMAIRYKKTQALEVVNQTIDTPGEYFEHRSFLRSLMVTSVETDLVLFLQDASMPRYMYSPGMATAFPVPVAGDIGLRDHAGHRHGECGGH
;
A
#
# COMPACT_ATOMS: atom_id res chain seq x y z
N MET A 1 16.90 -1.58 -13.40
CA MET A 1 16.12 -2.13 -12.25
C MET A 1 14.82 -1.35 -12.21
N LYS A 2 13.66 -2.01 -12.00
CA LYS A 2 12.36 -1.32 -12.03
C LYS A 2 12.09 -0.57 -10.72
N ARG A 3 11.51 0.63 -10.81
CA ARG A 3 11.05 1.43 -9.68
C ARG A 3 9.57 1.20 -9.42
N ILE A 4 9.21 0.97 -8.16
CA ILE A 4 7.87 0.53 -7.77
C ILE A 4 7.29 1.50 -6.74
N MET A 5 6.03 1.88 -6.88
CA MET A 5 5.28 2.64 -5.88
C MET A 5 4.26 1.74 -5.18
N LEU A 6 4.25 1.73 -3.84
CA LEU A 6 3.32 0.91 -3.06
C LEU A 6 2.14 1.77 -2.61
N VAL A 7 0.92 1.36 -2.93
CA VAL A 7 -0.32 2.11 -2.67
C VAL A 7 -1.36 1.18 -2.05
N GLY A 8 -2.13 1.65 -1.07
CA GLY A 8 -3.11 0.84 -0.34
C GLY A 8 -3.43 1.41 1.03
N THR A 9 -4.46 0.89 1.70
CA THR A 9 -4.97 1.39 2.99
C THR A 9 -3.95 1.32 4.13
N ILE A 10 -4.24 2.01 5.23
CA ILE A 10 -3.43 1.88 6.45
C ILE A 10 -3.44 0.41 6.90
N GLY A 11 -2.28 -0.12 7.27
CA GLY A 11 -2.14 -1.49 7.78
C GLY A 11 -2.04 -2.60 6.73
N CYS A 12 -2.19 -2.33 5.42
CA CYS A 12 -2.13 -3.39 4.40
C CYS A 12 -0.71 -3.94 4.07
N GLY A 13 0.31 -3.59 4.87
CA GLY A 13 1.66 -4.15 4.72
C GLY A 13 2.60 -3.43 3.74
N LYS A 14 2.30 -2.20 3.28
CA LYS A 14 3.18 -1.43 2.37
C LYS A 14 4.61 -1.29 2.88
N THR A 15 4.78 -0.76 4.09
CA THR A 15 6.10 -0.55 4.70
C THR A 15 6.82 -1.88 4.94
N THR A 16 6.09 -2.92 5.36
CA THR A 16 6.64 -4.28 5.51
C THR A 16 7.16 -4.82 4.18
N LEU A 17 6.39 -4.70 3.10
CA LEU A 17 6.81 -5.12 1.76
C LEU A 17 7.99 -4.30 1.25
N CYS A 18 7.98 -2.98 1.49
CA CYS A 18 9.08 -2.09 1.15
C CYS A 18 10.38 -2.54 1.82
N GLN A 19 10.35 -2.83 3.12
CA GLN A 19 11.50 -3.33 3.87
C GLN A 19 11.96 -4.70 3.34
N ALA A 20 11.03 -5.63 3.09
CA ALA A 20 11.33 -6.97 2.60
C ALA A 20 11.99 -6.96 1.21
N ILE A 21 11.45 -6.19 0.25
CA ILE A 21 12.02 -6.04 -1.11
C ILE A 21 13.44 -5.47 -1.05
N ASN A 22 13.71 -4.61 -0.06
CA ASN A 22 14.99 -3.95 0.11
C ASN A 22 15.97 -4.70 1.05
N GLY A 23 15.62 -5.90 1.51
CA GLY A 23 16.48 -6.68 2.41
C GLY A 23 16.71 -6.02 3.78
N MET A 24 15.79 -5.16 4.21
CA MET A 24 15.87 -4.44 5.49
C MET A 24 15.26 -5.27 6.62
N ALA A 25 15.70 -5.01 7.85
CA ALA A 25 15.03 -5.54 9.04
C ALA A 25 13.59 -5.02 9.11
N ILE A 26 12.63 -5.94 9.27
CA ILE A 26 11.21 -5.58 9.39
C ILE A 26 10.99 -4.86 10.73
N ARG A 27 10.50 -3.63 10.65
CA ARG A 27 10.18 -2.80 11.82
C ARG A 27 8.88 -2.07 11.57
N TYR A 28 7.95 -2.22 12.52
CA TYR A 28 6.71 -1.46 12.48
C TYR A 28 7.03 0.03 12.67
N LYS A 29 6.61 0.83 11.70
CA LYS A 29 6.75 2.28 11.68
C LYS A 29 5.52 2.85 10.98
N LYS A 30 4.94 3.90 11.54
CA LYS A 30 3.89 4.66 10.84
C LYS A 30 4.54 5.55 9.78
N THR A 31 4.21 5.30 8.51
CA THR A 31 4.62 6.17 7.40
C THR A 31 3.76 7.44 7.40
N GLN A 32 4.39 8.60 7.61
CA GLN A 32 3.72 9.92 7.66
C GLN A 32 3.96 10.78 6.41
N ALA A 33 4.92 10.39 5.57
CA ALA A 33 5.25 11.05 4.32
C ALA A 33 5.65 9.99 3.28
N LEU A 34 5.70 10.39 2.01
CA LEU A 34 6.27 9.54 0.95
C LEU A 34 7.74 9.24 1.28
N GLU A 35 8.12 7.97 1.30
CA GLU A 35 9.49 7.53 1.59
C GLU A 35 10.06 6.77 0.40
N VAL A 36 11.19 7.24 -0.13
CA VAL A 36 11.90 6.53 -1.20
C VAL A 36 13.00 5.68 -0.57
N VAL A 37 12.89 4.36 -0.74
CA VAL A 37 13.85 3.36 -0.26
C VAL A 37 14.38 2.60 -1.48
N ASN A 38 15.62 2.90 -1.88
CA ASN A 38 16.23 2.43 -3.11
C ASN A 38 15.34 2.69 -4.35
N GLN A 39 14.69 1.66 -4.88
CA GLN A 39 13.78 1.74 -6.04
C GLN A 39 12.31 1.52 -5.64
N THR A 40 11.98 1.66 -4.36
CA THR A 40 10.61 1.51 -3.85
C THR A 40 10.14 2.82 -3.22
N ILE A 41 8.96 3.29 -3.60
CA ILE A 41 8.28 4.44 -2.98
C ILE A 41 7.22 3.87 -2.03
N ASP A 42 7.44 3.98 -0.72
CA ASP A 42 6.44 3.70 0.31
C ASP A 42 5.54 4.93 0.49
N THR A 43 4.23 4.71 0.55
CA THR A 43 3.25 5.80 0.67
C THR A 43 2.45 5.72 1.98
N PRO A 44 2.09 6.87 2.58
CA PRO A 44 1.09 6.92 3.65
C PRO A 44 -0.25 6.31 3.20
N GLY A 45 -0.80 5.40 4.01
CA GLY A 45 -2.08 4.75 3.66
C GLY A 45 -3.27 5.72 3.60
N GLU A 46 -3.20 6.81 4.34
CA GLU A 46 -4.17 7.92 4.31
C GLU A 46 -4.29 8.59 2.93
N TYR A 47 -3.25 8.54 2.09
CA TYR A 47 -3.34 9.05 0.71
C TYR A 47 -4.25 8.22 -0.18
N PHE A 48 -4.41 6.93 0.13
CA PHE A 48 -5.31 6.05 -0.60
C PHE A 48 -6.76 6.19 -0.12
N GLU A 49 -6.95 6.40 1.19
CA GLU A 49 -8.28 6.52 1.80
C GLU A 49 -8.95 7.87 1.51
N HIS A 50 -8.17 8.93 1.27
CA HIS A 50 -8.67 10.27 1.01
C HIS A 50 -8.57 10.63 -0.47
N ARG A 51 -9.73 10.77 -1.13
CA ARG A 51 -9.82 11.09 -2.57
C ARG A 51 -9.04 12.33 -3.00
N SER A 52 -8.88 13.32 -2.12
CA SER A 52 -8.10 14.54 -2.38
C SER A 52 -6.63 14.26 -2.69
N PHE A 53 -6.09 13.14 -2.21
CA PHE A 53 -4.69 12.76 -2.39
C PHE A 53 -4.45 11.78 -3.53
N LEU A 54 -5.51 11.31 -4.22
CA LEU A 54 -5.36 10.49 -5.43
C LEU A 54 -4.52 11.23 -6.49
N ARG A 55 -4.69 12.56 -6.60
CA ARG A 55 -3.87 13.38 -7.51
C ARG A 55 -2.39 13.35 -7.16
N SER A 56 -2.06 13.42 -5.88
CA SER A 56 -0.68 13.31 -5.42
C SER A 56 -0.10 11.95 -5.80
N LEU A 57 -0.85 10.86 -5.58
CA LEU A 57 -0.41 9.52 -5.96
C LEU A 57 -0.18 9.38 -7.46
N MET A 58 -1.08 9.91 -8.29
CA MET A 58 -0.95 9.91 -9.75
C MET A 58 0.29 10.68 -10.21
N VAL A 59 0.52 11.88 -9.66
CA VAL A 59 1.71 12.70 -10.00
C VAL A 59 2.99 11.98 -9.60
N THR A 60 3.06 11.43 -8.38
CA THR A 60 4.23 10.66 -7.91
C THR A 60 4.49 9.42 -8.77
N SER A 61 3.43 8.76 -9.25
CA SER A 61 3.58 7.53 -10.04
C SER A 61 4.30 7.72 -11.38
N VAL A 62 4.35 8.94 -11.94
CA VAL A 62 5.07 9.26 -13.18
C VAL A 62 6.57 8.95 -13.07
N GLU A 63 7.12 8.98 -11.86
CA GLU A 63 8.53 8.66 -11.62
C GLU A 63 8.78 7.16 -11.46
N THR A 64 7.78 6.29 -11.61
CA THR A 64 7.88 4.85 -11.36
C THR A 64 7.54 4.01 -12.58
N ASP A 65 8.02 2.76 -12.61
CA ASP A 65 7.72 1.81 -13.68
C ASP A 65 6.42 1.01 -13.41
N LEU A 66 5.99 0.95 -12.15
CA LEU A 66 4.85 0.15 -11.70
C LEU A 66 4.28 0.71 -10.40
N VAL A 67 2.96 0.81 -10.32
CA VAL A 67 2.24 0.98 -9.06
C VAL A 67 1.73 -0.38 -8.60
N LEU A 68 2.03 -0.76 -7.36
CA LEU A 68 1.49 -1.94 -6.71
C LEU A 68 0.38 -1.54 -5.74
N PHE A 69 -0.83 -2.03 -6.01
CA PHE A 69 -1.95 -1.93 -5.07
C PHE A 69 -1.88 -3.09 -4.07
N LEU A 70 -1.76 -2.74 -2.79
CA LEU A 70 -1.76 -3.66 -1.66
C LEU A 70 -3.09 -3.59 -0.93
N GLN A 71 -3.63 -4.78 -0.64
CA GLN A 71 -4.87 -4.96 0.08
C GLN A 71 -4.60 -5.81 1.31
N ASP A 72 -5.21 -5.44 2.43
CA ASP A 72 -5.22 -6.30 3.60
C ASP A 72 -6.09 -7.54 3.30
N ALA A 73 -5.47 -8.72 3.33
CA ALA A 73 -6.10 -10.00 3.04
C ALA A 73 -7.17 -10.40 4.07
N SER A 74 -7.20 -9.75 5.23
CA SER A 74 -8.21 -9.96 6.28
C SER A 74 -9.49 -9.15 6.05
N MET A 75 -9.46 -8.13 5.19
CA MET A 75 -10.61 -7.28 4.96
C MET A 75 -11.63 -7.94 4.01
N PRO A 76 -12.93 -7.92 4.34
CA PRO A 76 -13.97 -8.54 3.53
C PRO A 76 -14.34 -7.72 2.28
N ARG A 77 -13.77 -6.52 2.12
CA ARG A 77 -14.12 -5.58 1.05
C ARG A 77 -12.86 -4.95 0.46
N TYR A 78 -12.90 -4.78 -0.85
CA TYR A 78 -11.95 -3.94 -1.57
C TYR A 78 -12.19 -2.47 -1.22
N MET A 79 -11.11 -1.76 -0.93
CA MET A 79 -11.18 -0.35 -0.51
C MET A 79 -11.01 0.64 -1.68
N TYR A 80 -10.97 0.13 -2.92
CA TYR A 80 -10.86 0.94 -4.14
C TYR A 80 -11.90 0.54 -5.19
N SER A 81 -12.31 1.51 -6.01
CA SER A 81 -13.22 1.25 -7.13
C SER A 81 -12.48 0.53 -8.26
N PRO A 82 -13.16 -0.32 -9.05
CA PRO A 82 -12.54 -1.05 -10.16
C PRO A 82 -11.81 -0.14 -11.17
N GLY A 83 -12.27 1.10 -11.36
CA GLY A 83 -11.65 2.08 -12.25
C GLY A 83 -10.57 2.96 -11.60
N MET A 84 -10.22 2.76 -10.32
CA MET A 84 -9.20 3.60 -9.68
C MET A 84 -7.81 3.37 -10.30
N ALA A 85 -7.49 2.12 -10.65
CA ALA A 85 -6.22 1.78 -11.27
C ALA A 85 -6.02 2.50 -12.64
N THR A 86 -7.11 2.74 -13.38
CA THR A 86 -7.03 3.41 -14.70
C THR A 86 -6.72 4.89 -14.61
N ALA A 87 -6.73 5.48 -13.42
CA ALA A 87 -6.36 6.88 -13.22
C ALA A 87 -4.84 7.08 -13.26
N PHE A 88 -4.06 6.03 -13.03
CA PHE A 88 -2.60 6.12 -13.01
C PHE A 88 -2.02 6.12 -14.44
N PRO A 89 -1.06 7.00 -14.75
CA PRO A 89 -0.42 7.08 -16.06
C PRO A 89 0.59 5.95 -16.33
N VAL A 90 0.85 5.10 -15.34
CA VAL A 90 1.77 3.96 -15.38
C VAL A 90 1.02 2.66 -15.12
N PRO A 91 1.56 1.49 -15.53
CA PRO A 91 0.94 0.22 -15.21
C PRO A 91 0.66 0.08 -13.72
N VAL A 92 -0.52 -0.42 -13.39
CA VAL A 92 -0.90 -0.79 -12.03
C VAL A 92 -1.06 -2.30 -11.98
N ALA A 93 -0.39 -2.95 -11.04
CA ALA A 93 -0.65 -4.34 -10.68
C ALA A 93 -1.20 -4.42 -9.26
N GLY A 94 -2.15 -5.33 -9.01
CA GLY A 94 -2.88 -5.36 -7.74
C GLY A 94 -3.46 -6.73 -7.40
N ASP A 95 -3.83 -6.87 -6.12
CA ASP A 95 -4.27 -8.07 -5.36
C ASP A 95 -3.17 -8.90 -4.68
N ILE A 96 -2.12 -8.23 -4.21
CA ILE A 96 -1.18 -8.87 -3.27
C ILE A 96 -1.71 -8.71 -1.85
N GLY A 97 -2.38 -9.75 -1.36
CA GLY A 97 -2.73 -9.89 0.05
C GLY A 97 -1.49 -10.27 0.87
N LEU A 98 -0.83 -9.30 1.49
CA LEU A 98 0.19 -9.61 2.50
C LEU A 98 -0.53 -9.96 3.80
N ARG A 99 -0.51 -11.24 4.20
CA ARG A 99 -0.84 -11.62 5.56
C ARG A 99 0.34 -11.24 6.45
N ASP A 100 0.27 -10.08 7.09
CA ASP A 100 1.08 -9.84 8.27
C ASP A 100 0.59 -10.79 9.37
N HIS A 101 1.30 -11.90 9.60
CA HIS A 101 1.19 -12.69 10.83
C HIS A 101 1.87 -11.96 12.00
N ALA A 102 1.66 -10.65 12.13
CA ALA A 102 1.97 -9.90 13.33
C ALA A 102 0.70 -9.90 14.20
N GLY A 103 0.75 -10.62 15.32
CA GLY A 103 -0.41 -10.94 16.13
C GLY A 103 -1.20 -9.72 16.61
N HIS A 104 -2.35 -9.49 16.00
CA HIS A 104 -3.49 -8.84 16.63
C HIS A 104 -4.67 -9.81 16.62
N ARG A 105 -4.72 -10.67 17.64
CA ARG A 105 -6.01 -11.14 18.17
C ARG A 105 -6.65 -9.94 18.87
N HIS A 106 -7.30 -9.05 18.13
CA HIS A 106 -8.31 -8.20 18.74
C HIS A 106 -9.56 -9.05 18.99
N GLY A 107 -10.00 -9.01 20.25
CA GLY A 107 -11.05 -9.85 20.78
C GLY A 107 -12.35 -9.74 20.02
N GLU A 108 -13.04 -10.88 19.99
CA GLU A 108 -14.49 -11.02 20.19
C GLU A 108 -15.31 -9.76 19.89
N CYS A 109 -15.74 -9.61 18.64
CA CYS A 109 -17.10 -9.16 18.38
C CYS A 109 -17.91 -10.39 17.97
N GLY A 110 -18.28 -11.19 18.98
CA GLY A 110 -19.36 -12.16 18.91
C GLY A 110 -20.44 -11.72 19.89
N GLY A 111 -21.67 -11.58 19.42
CA GLY A 111 -22.81 -11.30 20.28
C GLY A 111 -23.91 -10.58 19.52
N HIS A 112 -24.96 -11.35 19.21
CA HIS A 112 -26.27 -10.96 18.70
C HIS A 112 -26.86 -9.68 19.29
#